data_AF-A0A0F9DQY9-F1
#
_entry.id   AF-A0A0F9DQY9-F1
#
_cell.length_a   1.000
_cell.length_b   1.000
_cell.length_c   1.000
_cell.angle_alpha   90.00
_cell.angle_beta   90.00
_cell.angle_gamma   90.00
#
_symmetry.space_group_name_H-M   'P 1'
#
loop_
_entity.id
_entity.type
_entity.pdbx_description
1 polymer ?
#
loop_
_entity_poly.entity_id
_entity_poly.type
_entity_poly.pdbx_seq_one_letter_code
_entity_poly.pdbx_strand_id
1 'polypeptide(L)' 'ASSNAWYLMADPNRLPAIEVAFLNGVDRPTVEKTDADFNTLGIQSRGYHDFGVAMTEFRASVHSAGA' A
#
# COMPACT_ATOMS: atom_id res chain seq x y z
N ALA A 1 -19.89 12.07 0.06
CA ALA A 1 -20.42 10.77 -0.38
C ALA A 1 -21.81 11.00 -0.96
N SER A 2 -22.06 10.56 -2.20
CA SER A 2 -23.40 10.60 -2.81
C SER A 2 -24.16 9.32 -2.43
N SER A 3 -25.45 9.42 -2.14
CA SER A 3 -26.31 8.26 -1.86
C SER A 3 -26.63 7.44 -3.12
N ASN A 4 -26.47 8.03 -4.31
CA ASN A 4 -26.81 7.39 -5.59
C ASN A 4 -25.57 6.79 -6.29
N ALA A 5 -24.37 7.20 -5.87
CA ALA A 5 -23.15 6.75 -6.50
C ALA A 5 -22.84 5.29 -6.15
N TRP A 6 -22.34 4.55 -7.14
CA TRP A 6 -21.91 3.16 -6.96
C TRP A 6 -20.62 2.87 -7.73
N TYR A 7 -19.92 1.84 -7.26
CA TYR A 7 -18.73 1.30 -7.90
C TYR A 7 -19.00 -0.12 -8.35
N LEU A 8 -18.49 -0.46 -9.53
CA LEU A 8 -18.42 -1.85 -9.99
C LEU A 8 -16.96 -2.19 -10.25
N MET A 9 -16.54 -3.34 -9.73
CA MET A 9 -15.20 -3.86 -9.86
C MET A 9 -15.27 -5.22 -10.57
N ALA A 10 -14.27 -5.51 -11.39
CA ALA A 10 -14.11 -6.83 -11.98
C ALA A 10 -13.70 -7.88 -10.91
N ASP A 11 -13.89 -9.16 -11.23
CA ASP A 11 -13.36 -10.25 -10.40
C ASP A 11 -11.83 -10.09 -10.26
N PRO A 12 -11.28 -9.95 -9.05
CA PRO A 12 -9.86 -9.71 -8.83
C PRO A 12 -8.97 -10.87 -9.32
N ASN A 13 -9.48 -12.09 -9.45
CA ASN A 13 -8.72 -13.20 -10.03
C ASN A 13 -8.56 -13.07 -11.56
N ARG A 14 -9.34 -12.20 -12.20
CA ARG A 14 -9.31 -11.95 -13.64
C ARG A 14 -8.70 -10.58 -13.96
N LEU A 15 -9.09 -9.54 -13.24
CA LEU A 15 -8.61 -8.17 -13.45
C LEU A 15 -8.72 -7.37 -12.12
N PRO A 16 -7.70 -7.41 -11.25
CA PRO A 16 -7.71 -6.67 -9.99
C PRO A 16 -7.63 -5.17 -10.28
N ALA A 17 -8.36 -4.33 -9.53
CA ALA A 17 -8.36 -2.86 -9.74
C ALA A 17 -7.18 -2.13 -9.07
N ILE A 18 -6.65 -2.72 -8.01
CA ILE A 18 -5.55 -2.17 -7.23
C ILE A 18 -4.54 -3.31 -7.05
N GLU A 19 -3.28 -3.01 -7.29
CA GLU A 19 -2.17 -3.92 -7.02
C GLU A 19 -1.33 -3.39 -5.84
N VAL A 20 -0.87 -4.31 -5.01
CA VAL A 20 0.07 -4.06 -3.93
C VAL A 20 1.28 -4.96 -4.13
N ALA A 21 2.47 -4.37 -4.16
CA ALA A 21 3.72 -5.10 -4.32
C ALA A 21 4.63 -4.84 -3.12
N PHE A 22 5.15 -5.91 -2.52
CA PHE A 22 6.12 -5.84 -1.42
C PHE A 22 7.52 -6.10 -1.96
N LEU A 23 8.46 -5.19 -1.69
CA LEU A 23 9.84 -5.36 -2.12
C LEU A 23 10.43 -6.61 -1.46
N ASN A 24 11.01 -7.49 -2.26
CA ASN A 24 11.55 -8.79 -1.83
C ASN A 24 10.54 -9.69 -1.09
N GLY A 25 9.23 -9.47 -1.27
CA GLY A 25 8.18 -10.26 -0.61
C GLY A 25 8.05 -10.03 0.89
N VAL A 26 8.64 -8.97 1.43
CA VAL A 26 8.56 -8.63 2.86
C VAL A 26 7.27 -7.85 3.12
N ASP A 27 6.25 -8.52 3.67
CA ASP A 27 4.91 -7.96 3.91
C ASP A 27 4.78 -7.24 5.27
N ARG A 28 5.87 -7.13 6.03
CA ARG A 28 5.91 -6.50 7.36
C ARG A 28 6.93 -5.37 7.40
N PRO A 29 6.71 -4.30 8.18
CA PRO A 29 7.72 -3.27 8.39
C PRO A 29 9.00 -3.84 9.00
N THR A 30 10.15 -3.40 8.51
CA THR A 30 11.46 -3.71 9.07
C THR A 30 11.84 -2.67 10.10
N VAL A 31 12.37 -3.10 11.24
CA VAL A 31 12.91 -2.23 12.29
C VAL A 31 14.36 -2.60 12.53
N GLU A 32 15.25 -1.63 12.39
CA GLU A 32 16.66 -1.75 12.66
C GLU A 32 17.04 -0.90 13.88
N LYS A 33 17.93 -1.41 14.72
CA LYS A 33 18.42 -0.73 15.93
C LYS A 33 19.93 -0.75 15.93
N THR A 34 20.55 0.37 16.29
CA THR A 34 21.99 0.50 16.51
C THR A 34 22.25 1.33 17.76
N ASP A 35 23.36 1.07 18.42
CA ASP A 35 23.84 1.96 19.49
C ASP A 35 24.14 3.34 18.90
N ALA A 36 23.85 4.40 19.67
CA ALA A 36 24.24 5.75 19.28
C ALA A 36 25.76 5.93 19.33
N ASP A 37 26.28 6.92 18.60
CA ASP A 37 27.72 7.28 18.62
C ASP A 37 28.21 7.51 20.06
N PHE A 38 29.49 7.24 20.34
CA PHE A 38 30.07 7.23 21.69
C PHE A 38 29.81 8.51 22.49
N ASN A 39 29.73 9.65 21.81
CA ASN A 39 29.47 10.96 22.42
C ASN A 39 27.97 11.23 22.72
N THR A 40 27.07 10.28 22.40
CA THR A 40 25.62 10.39 22.57
C THR A 40 25.07 9.17 23.29
N LEU A 41 24.44 9.35 24.45
CA LEU A 41 23.73 8.27 25.12
C LEU A 41 22.41 7.99 24.42
N GLY A 42 22.16 6.75 24.00
CA GLY A 42 20.87 6.33 23.45
C GLY A 42 20.95 5.15 22.48
N ILE A 43 19.78 4.77 21.97
CA ILE A 43 19.60 3.77 20.92
C ILE A 43 19.02 4.49 19.71
N GLN A 44 19.67 4.37 18.55
CA GLN A 44 19.10 4.82 17.29
C GLN A 44 18.29 3.69 16.68
N SER A 45 17.07 3.98 16.25
CA SER A 45 16.23 3.02 15.53
C SER A 45 15.70 3.64 14.26
N ARG A 46 15.70 2.87 13.16
CA ARG A 46 15.02 3.22 11.92
C ARG A 46 14.00 2.14 11.56
N GLY A 47 12.87 2.58 11.03
CA GLY A 47 11.85 1.69 10.48
C GLY A 47 11.60 2.02 9.02
N TYR A 48 11.43 1.01 8.18
CA TYR A 48 11.00 1.16 6.80
C TYR A 48 10.03 0.06 6.42
N HIS A 49 9.17 0.35 5.44
CA HIS A 49 8.28 -0.63 4.83
C HIS A 49 8.28 -0.33 3.34
N ASP A 50 8.93 -1.22 2.58
CA ASP A 50 9.11 -1.04 1.15
C ASP A 50 7.96 -1.73 0.40
N PHE A 51 6.89 -0.98 0.14
CA PHE A 51 5.75 -1.44 -0.64
C PHE A 51 5.31 -0.38 -1.65
N GLY A 52 4.78 -0.85 -2.78
CA GLY A 52 4.18 -0.02 -3.81
C GLY A 52 2.69 -0.31 -3.95
N VAL A 53 1.92 0.70 -4.32
CA VAL A 53 0.50 0.58 -4.67
C VAL A 53 0.28 1.27 -6.01
N ALA A 54 -0.43 0.60 -6.91
CA ALA A 54 -0.79 1.15 -8.21
C ALA A 54 -2.22 0.77 -8.60
N MET A 55 -2.85 1.63 -9.41
CA MET A 55 -4.01 1.23 -10.19
C MET A 55 -3.51 0.45 -11.40
N THR A 56 -4.19 -0.66 -11.70
CA THR A 56 -3.85 -1.52 -12.82
C THR A 56 -4.42 -0.92 -14.12
N GLU A 57 -5.55 -1.43 -14.60
CA GLU A 57 -6.18 -1.00 -15.83
C GLU A 57 -7.47 -0.24 -15.55
N PHE A 58 -7.76 0.79 -16.35
CA PHE A 58 -8.95 1.63 -16.20
C PHE A 58 -10.28 0.85 -16.32
N ARG A 59 -10.24 -0.35 -16.89
CA ARG A 59 -11.40 -1.24 -17.04
C ARG A 59 -11.70 -2.06 -15.78
N ALA A 60 -10.76 -2.12 -14.84
CA ALA A 60 -10.86 -2.95 -13.65
C ALA A 60 -11.89 -2.42 -12.63
N SER A 61 -12.20 -1.12 -12.68
CA SER A 61 -13.28 -0.54 -11.91
C SER A 61 -13.91 0.66 -12.61
N VAL A 62 -15.20 0.89 -12.35
CA VAL A 62 -15.92 2.08 -12.80
C VAL A 62 -16.63 2.73 -11.62
N HIS A 63 -16.62 4.06 -11.62
CA HIS A 63 -17.44 4.88 -10.75
C HIS A 63 -18.62 5.44 -11.53
N SER A 64 -19.84 5.24 -11.05
CA SER A 64 -21.06 5.82 -11.60
C SER A 64 -21.66 6.81 -10.61
N ALA A 65 -22.10 7.95 -11.11
CA ALA A 65 -22.77 8.96 -10.29
C ALA A 65 -24.18 8.52 -9.82
N GLY A 66 -24.73 7.45 -10.40
CA GLY A 66 -26.10 7.01 -10.17
C GLY A 66 -27.10 7.64 -11.14
N ALA A 67 -28.39 7.44 -10.87
CA ALA A 67 -29.49 8.11 -11.57
C ALA A 67 -29.61 9.59 -11.15
#